data_AF-A0A5J5VQV6-F1
#
_entry.id   AF-A0A5J5VQV6-F1
#
_cell.length_a   1.000
_cell.length_b   1.000
_cell.length_c   1.000
_cell.angle_alpha   90.00
_cell.angle_beta   90.00
_cell.angle_gamma   90.00
#
_symmetry.space_group_name_H-M   'P 1'
#
loop_
_entity.id
_entity.type
_entity.pdbx_description
1 polymer ?
#
loop_
_entity_poly.entity_id
_entity_poly.type
_entity_poly.pdbx_seq_one_letter_code
_entity_poly.pdbx_strand_id
1 'polypeptide(L)'
;MLTKKNLFKLIVHQKTKFTHLHFMLMAIVTSQTVLQLVVDSTVSHISSIDSTHQIQCSSLSTIVARRIKESFTNVLTKFHAGYFRVSLSLGGQALLWKTLIGPTDNKSTFRVALHTFHPRAFTLLWSFALVTLVLLSILYLLRCLFYFKMVKDEFLHDVGVNYLFAPSISWLLLLQSAPFFCFNNPYSYVVLWLVFAVPIVVLDVKIYGQWFTKGKKILSAIANRTSHLSVIANLVGAQAAANMGWNESAICFFSLGMVHYLVLFVTLYQRFSGTDLLPTMLRPALFLYFAAPSMASLAWQSIAGSFDTASKMLFFLSLFLFMSL
;
A
#
# COMPACT_ATOMS: atom_id res chain seq x y z
N MET A 1 19.33 19.53 -24.98
CA MET A 1 19.03 18.21 -25.58
C MET A 1 19.60 17.11 -24.69
N LEU A 2 18.85 16.67 -23.66
CA LEU A 2 19.32 15.60 -22.76
C LEU A 2 19.26 14.25 -23.51
N THR A 3 20.42 13.68 -23.80
CA THR A 3 20.54 12.36 -24.43
C THR A 3 20.04 11.26 -23.47
N LYS A 4 19.36 10.23 -24.00
CA LYS A 4 18.85 9.04 -23.27
C LYS A 4 19.82 8.45 -22.23
N LYS A 5 21.14 8.59 -22.48
CA LYS A 5 22.24 8.16 -21.61
C LYS A 5 22.30 8.93 -20.27
N ASN A 6 21.97 10.22 -20.27
CA ASN A 6 21.94 11.06 -19.06
C ASN A 6 20.66 10.84 -18.25
N LEU A 7 19.53 10.58 -18.91
CA LEU A 7 18.28 10.18 -18.26
C LEU A 7 18.44 8.81 -17.56
N PHE A 8 19.15 7.87 -18.17
CA PHE A 8 19.42 6.55 -17.59
C PHE A 8 20.38 6.62 -16.39
N LYS A 9 21.42 7.46 -16.43
CA LYS A 9 22.25 7.75 -15.25
C LYS A 9 21.43 8.38 -14.11
N LEU A 10 20.47 9.24 -14.42
CA LEU A 10 19.55 9.84 -13.44
C LEU A 10 18.62 8.77 -12.82
N ILE A 11 18.10 7.83 -13.63
CA ILE A 11 17.27 6.70 -13.19
C ILE A 11 18.07 5.70 -12.34
N VAL A 12 19.34 5.45 -12.66
CA VAL A 12 20.24 4.59 -11.86
C VAL A 12 20.69 5.29 -10.58
N HIS A 13 20.89 6.61 -10.59
CA HIS A 13 21.17 7.37 -9.37
C HIS A 13 19.91 7.44 -8.46
N GLN A 14 18.72 7.51 -9.05
CA GLN A 14 17.43 7.32 -8.38
C GLN A 14 17.27 5.91 -7.78
N LYS A 15 17.77 4.86 -8.46
CA LYS A 15 17.78 3.46 -7.98
C LYS A 15 18.51 3.31 -6.63
N THR A 16 19.63 3.99 -6.44
CA THR A 16 20.43 3.94 -5.20
C THR A 16 19.81 4.79 -4.07
N LYS A 17 19.12 5.88 -4.42
CA LYS A 17 18.40 6.72 -3.44
C LYS A 17 17.07 6.11 -3.00
N PHE A 18 16.36 5.41 -3.88
CA PHE A 18 15.08 4.75 -3.57
C PHE A 18 15.26 3.50 -2.69
N THR A 19 16.35 2.74 -2.86
CA THR A 19 16.72 1.65 -1.92
C THR A 19 17.13 2.20 -0.56
N HIS A 20 17.82 3.36 -0.50
CA HIS A 20 18.10 4.05 0.77
C HIS A 20 16.83 4.57 1.45
N LEU A 21 15.85 5.03 0.67
CA LEU A 21 14.54 5.46 1.13
C LEU A 21 13.71 4.32 1.70
N HIS A 22 13.77 3.16 1.06
CA HIS A 22 13.19 1.91 1.52
C HIS A 22 13.82 1.44 2.84
N PHE A 23 15.14 1.57 2.99
CA PHE A 23 15.84 1.27 4.25
C PHE A 23 15.41 2.23 5.38
N MET A 24 15.17 3.51 5.04
CA MET A 24 14.72 4.51 6.00
C MET A 24 13.25 4.34 6.40
N LEU A 25 12.36 3.95 5.46
CA LEU A 25 10.95 3.65 5.76
C LEU A 25 10.81 2.36 6.60
N MET A 26 11.67 1.37 6.35
CA MET A 26 11.76 0.17 7.20
C MET A 26 12.29 0.50 8.60
N ALA A 27 13.29 1.39 8.72
CA ALA A 27 13.83 1.85 10.01
C ALA A 27 12.81 2.60 10.88
N ILE A 28 11.89 3.34 10.25
CA ILE A 28 10.80 4.06 10.96
C ILE A 28 9.73 3.09 11.48
N VAL A 29 9.46 2.00 10.75
CA VAL A 29 8.57 0.93 11.21
C VAL A 29 9.17 0.18 12.40
N THR A 30 10.49 -0.06 12.42
CA THR A 30 11.17 -0.71 13.55
C THR A 30 11.28 0.19 14.78
N SER A 31 11.46 1.50 14.65
CA SER A 31 11.51 2.40 15.83
C SER A 31 10.18 2.52 16.57
N GLN A 32 9.03 2.46 15.87
CA GLN A 32 7.71 2.48 16.53
C GLN A 32 7.41 1.15 17.25
N THR A 33 7.86 0.01 16.71
CA THR A 33 7.69 -1.29 17.38
C THR A 33 8.59 -1.45 18.60
N VAL A 34 9.81 -0.87 18.59
CA VAL A 34 10.75 -0.94 19.72
C VAL A 34 10.28 -0.07 20.90
N LEU A 35 9.72 1.11 20.64
CA LEU A 35 9.14 1.97 21.70
C LEU A 35 7.91 1.34 22.37
N GLN A 36 7.10 0.58 21.61
CA GLN A 36 5.95 -0.16 22.18
C GLN A 36 6.40 -1.38 22.99
N LEU A 37 7.50 -2.04 22.60
CA LEU A 37 8.09 -3.17 23.33
C LEU A 37 8.79 -2.76 24.64
N VAL A 38 9.37 -1.56 24.71
CA VAL A 38 10.05 -1.03 25.92
C VAL A 38 9.05 -0.53 26.98
N VAL A 39 7.84 -0.14 26.58
CA VAL A 39 6.77 0.27 27.52
C VAL A 39 6.03 -0.93 28.12
N ASP A 40 5.87 -2.03 27.38
CA ASP A 40 5.20 -3.25 27.87
C ASP A 40 6.09 -4.09 28.81
N SER A 41 7.41 -3.90 28.80
CA SER A 41 8.37 -4.68 29.61
C SER A 41 8.59 -4.13 31.03
N THR A 42 8.05 -2.96 31.37
CA THR A 42 8.20 -2.35 32.71
C THR A 42 7.05 -2.65 33.67
N VAL A 43 6.00 -3.37 33.25
CA VAL A 43 4.76 -3.55 34.05
C VAL A 43 4.54 -4.96 34.60
N SER A 44 5.40 -5.95 34.31
CA SER A 44 5.18 -7.34 34.78
C SER A 44 6.30 -7.86 35.68
N HIS A 45 6.29 -7.49 36.96
CA HIS A 45 6.93 -8.26 38.04
C HIS A 45 6.02 -8.26 39.28
N ILE A 46 6.07 -9.36 40.05
CA ILE A 46 5.27 -9.75 41.24
C ILE A 46 4.06 -10.64 40.83
N SER A 47 3.82 -11.88 41.27
CA SER A 47 4.37 -12.72 42.36
C SER A 47 4.16 -14.23 42.09
N SER A 48 4.78 -15.01 42.97
CA SER A 48 5.08 -16.45 43.08
C SER A 48 3.95 -17.46 43.33
N ILE A 49 4.17 -18.70 42.80
CA ILE A 49 4.15 -20.06 43.44
C ILE A 49 2.90 -20.48 44.25
N ASP A 50 2.19 -21.56 43.86
CA ASP A 50 2.36 -22.93 44.43
C ASP A 50 1.52 -24.02 43.70
N SER A 51 1.94 -25.25 43.92
CA SER A 51 1.74 -26.57 43.33
C SER A 51 0.36 -27.23 43.44
N THR A 52 0.02 -28.13 42.50
CA THR A 52 -0.19 -29.58 42.73
C THR A 52 -0.57 -30.36 41.46
N HIS A 53 0.17 -31.45 41.22
CA HIS A 53 -0.04 -32.51 40.24
C HIS A 53 -1.29 -33.33 40.57
N GLN A 54 -2.23 -33.53 39.62
CA GLN A 54 -2.96 -34.81 39.43
C GLN A 54 -4.02 -34.88 38.30
N ILE A 55 -3.99 -34.00 37.29
CA ILE A 55 -4.90 -34.11 36.12
C ILE A 55 -4.12 -33.75 34.86
N GLN A 56 -3.18 -34.57 34.38
CA GLN A 56 -2.13 -34.08 33.47
C GLN A 56 -2.39 -34.28 31.95
N CYS A 57 -3.30 -35.16 31.50
CA CYS A 57 -3.40 -35.50 30.06
C CYS A 57 -4.61 -34.86 29.34
N SER A 58 -5.75 -34.66 30.01
CA SER A 58 -6.90 -33.91 29.46
C SER A 58 -6.79 -32.39 29.66
N SER A 59 -6.00 -31.95 30.65
CA SER A 59 -5.80 -30.54 30.96
C SER A 59 -4.81 -29.87 30.01
N LEU A 60 -3.78 -30.58 29.51
CA LEU A 60 -2.73 -29.99 28.69
C LEU A 60 -3.25 -29.53 27.33
N SER A 61 -4.07 -30.34 26.65
CA SER A 61 -4.73 -29.93 25.39
C SER A 61 -5.66 -28.74 25.60
N THR A 62 -6.37 -28.71 26.74
CA THR A 62 -7.28 -27.63 27.12
C THR A 62 -6.53 -26.35 27.48
N ILE A 63 -5.40 -26.44 28.18
CA ILE A 63 -4.51 -25.32 28.54
C ILE A 63 -3.80 -24.77 27.31
N VAL A 64 -3.31 -25.64 26.42
CA VAL A 64 -2.68 -25.25 25.15
C VAL A 64 -3.71 -24.58 24.24
N ALA A 65 -4.91 -25.16 24.10
CA ALA A 65 -5.99 -24.55 23.33
C ALA A 65 -6.43 -23.20 23.91
N ARG A 66 -6.50 -23.07 25.23
CA ARG A 66 -6.79 -21.81 25.92
C ARG A 66 -5.70 -20.76 25.67
N ARG A 67 -4.43 -21.13 25.78
CA ARG A 67 -3.29 -20.23 25.51
C ARG A 67 -3.22 -19.81 24.05
N ILE A 68 -3.51 -20.71 23.11
CA ILE A 68 -3.61 -20.40 21.68
C ILE A 68 -4.77 -19.43 21.45
N LYS A 69 -5.94 -19.68 22.04
CA LYS A 69 -7.10 -18.78 21.93
C LYS A 69 -6.83 -17.39 22.50
N GLU A 70 -6.16 -17.30 23.65
CA GLU A 70 -5.79 -16.03 24.29
C GLU A 70 -4.75 -15.27 23.45
N SER A 71 -3.70 -15.95 22.99
CA SER A 71 -2.71 -15.37 22.08
C SER A 71 -3.35 -14.87 20.78
N PHE A 72 -4.21 -15.68 20.19
CA PHE A 72 -4.93 -15.35 18.96
C PHE A 72 -5.85 -14.14 19.14
N THR A 73 -6.56 -14.09 20.26
CA THR A 73 -7.40 -12.95 20.64
C THR A 73 -6.57 -11.67 20.78
N ASN A 74 -5.41 -11.75 21.44
CA ASN A 74 -4.50 -10.61 21.60
C ASN A 74 -3.93 -10.12 20.26
N VAL A 75 -3.56 -11.04 19.36
CA VAL A 75 -3.11 -10.66 18.01
C VAL A 75 -4.25 -10.00 17.24
N LEU A 76 -5.47 -10.54 17.31
CA LEU A 76 -6.61 -10.04 16.53
C LEU A 76 -7.13 -8.68 17.01
N THR A 77 -7.04 -8.39 18.31
CA THR A 77 -7.40 -7.07 18.86
C THR A 77 -6.36 -5.99 18.58
N LYS A 78 -5.06 -6.36 18.52
CA LYS A 78 -3.96 -5.43 18.20
C LYS A 78 -3.79 -5.20 16.68
N PHE A 79 -4.25 -6.12 15.83
CA PHE A 79 -4.09 -6.04 14.39
C PHE A 79 -5.02 -4.98 13.76
N HIS A 80 -4.46 -3.99 13.06
CA HIS A 80 -5.22 -2.92 12.37
C HIS A 80 -4.97 -2.88 10.85
N ALA A 81 -5.79 -2.18 10.07
CA ALA A 81 -5.68 -2.19 8.61
C ALA A 81 -4.35 -1.61 8.07
N GLY A 82 -3.60 -0.86 8.89
CA GLY A 82 -2.33 -0.28 8.48
C GLY A 82 -1.20 -1.30 8.25
N TYR A 83 -1.30 -2.52 8.79
CA TYR A 83 -0.33 -3.59 8.49
C TYR A 83 -0.31 -3.98 7.01
N PHE A 84 -1.41 -3.77 6.28
CA PHE A 84 -1.47 -4.01 4.82
C PHE A 84 -0.49 -3.13 4.03
N ARG A 85 0.07 -2.07 4.62
CA ARG A 85 1.16 -1.29 4.00
C ARG A 85 2.40 -2.13 3.68
N VAL A 86 2.65 -3.19 4.46
CA VAL A 86 3.75 -4.13 4.18
C VAL A 86 3.46 -4.88 2.88
N SER A 87 2.24 -5.41 2.72
CA SER A 87 1.82 -6.10 1.49
C SER A 87 1.77 -5.14 0.30
N LEU A 88 1.33 -3.90 0.51
CA LEU A 88 1.32 -2.84 -0.50
C LEU A 88 2.74 -2.57 -1.05
N SER A 89 3.73 -2.48 -0.16
CA SER A 89 5.14 -2.30 -0.53
C SER A 89 5.67 -3.49 -1.33
N LEU A 90 5.42 -4.72 -0.85
CA LEU A 90 5.83 -5.95 -1.53
C LEU A 90 5.18 -6.08 -2.92
N GLY A 91 3.88 -5.77 -3.03
CA GLY A 91 3.15 -5.75 -4.30
C GLY A 91 3.68 -4.71 -5.28
N GLY A 92 4.04 -3.50 -4.79
CA GLY A 92 4.70 -2.48 -5.59
C GLY A 92 6.07 -2.93 -6.11
N GLN A 93 6.87 -3.62 -5.28
CA GLN A 93 8.15 -4.18 -5.72
C GLN A 93 8.00 -5.30 -6.75
N ALA A 94 7.00 -6.18 -6.57
CA ALA A 94 6.70 -7.21 -7.55
C ALA A 94 6.30 -6.58 -8.90
N LEU A 95 5.44 -5.55 -8.89
CA LEU A 95 5.05 -4.84 -10.11
C LEU A 95 6.25 -4.15 -10.79
N LEU A 96 7.13 -3.53 -10.01
CA LEU A 96 8.35 -2.91 -10.53
C LEU A 96 9.26 -3.95 -11.20
N TRP A 97 9.51 -5.09 -10.54
CA TRP A 97 10.31 -6.17 -11.11
C TRP A 97 9.69 -6.72 -12.40
N LYS A 98 8.36 -6.89 -12.46
CA LYS A 98 7.65 -7.29 -13.68
C LYS A 98 7.93 -6.32 -14.83
N THR A 99 7.79 -5.02 -14.59
CA THR A 99 8.02 -3.97 -15.61
C THR A 99 9.48 -3.96 -16.09
N LEU A 100 10.45 -4.27 -15.22
CA LEU A 100 11.86 -4.38 -15.59
C LEU A 100 12.18 -5.60 -16.46
N ILE A 101 11.42 -6.69 -16.32
CA ILE A 101 11.60 -7.94 -17.06
C ILE A 101 10.96 -7.88 -18.45
N GLY A 102 9.94 -7.03 -18.66
CA GLY A 102 9.21 -6.92 -19.93
C GLY A 102 10.12 -6.56 -21.13
N PRO A 103 9.81 -7.06 -22.35
CA PRO A 103 10.63 -6.85 -23.52
C PRO A 103 10.66 -5.37 -23.89
N THR A 104 11.77 -4.70 -23.57
CA THR A 104 12.05 -3.35 -24.06
C THR A 104 13.13 -3.45 -25.12
N ASP A 105 12.87 -2.89 -26.30
CA ASP A 105 13.59 -3.03 -27.57
C ASP A 105 15.09 -2.63 -27.59
N ASN A 106 15.70 -2.34 -26.43
CA ASN A 106 17.07 -1.85 -26.33
C ASN A 106 18.01 -2.87 -25.65
N LYS A 107 18.75 -3.58 -26.49
CA LYS A 107 19.85 -4.51 -26.17
C LYS A 107 20.98 -3.78 -25.43
N SER A 108 21.08 -3.95 -24.11
CA SER A 108 22.27 -3.58 -23.35
C SER A 108 22.81 -4.80 -22.58
N THR A 109 24.12 -5.01 -22.62
CA THR A 109 24.84 -6.19 -22.14
C THR A 109 24.64 -6.48 -20.63
N PHE A 110 24.35 -5.45 -19.83
CA PHE A 110 23.99 -5.57 -18.42
C PHE A 110 22.62 -6.25 -18.18
N ARG A 111 21.70 -6.15 -19.16
CA ARG A 111 20.33 -6.68 -19.06
C ARG A 111 20.27 -8.19 -19.31
N VAL A 112 21.22 -8.74 -20.09
CA VAL A 112 21.33 -10.18 -20.37
C VAL A 112 21.75 -10.96 -19.12
N ALA A 113 22.72 -10.45 -18.35
CA ALA A 113 23.10 -11.04 -17.06
C ALA A 113 21.97 -10.94 -16.02
N LEU A 114 21.20 -9.85 -16.06
CA LEU A 114 20.01 -9.66 -15.21
C LEU A 114 18.92 -10.70 -15.55
N HIS A 115 18.70 -10.97 -16.84
CA HIS A 115 17.60 -11.82 -17.36
C HIS A 115 17.76 -13.31 -17.03
N THR A 116 18.98 -13.82 -16.84
CA THR A 116 19.23 -15.24 -16.56
C THR A 116 18.97 -15.61 -15.09
N PHE A 117 19.25 -14.71 -14.14
CA PHE A 117 18.97 -14.93 -12.70
C PHE A 117 17.58 -14.44 -12.26
N HIS A 118 16.92 -13.56 -13.02
CA HIS A 118 15.72 -12.81 -12.60
C HIS A 118 14.39 -13.57 -12.47
N PRO A 119 14.01 -14.53 -13.35
CA PRO A 119 12.64 -15.04 -13.37
C PRO A 119 12.27 -15.79 -12.07
N ARG A 120 13.24 -16.51 -11.51
CA ARG A 120 13.09 -17.24 -10.23
C ARG A 120 12.99 -16.27 -9.05
N ALA A 121 13.84 -15.24 -9.01
CA ALA A 121 13.79 -14.25 -7.94
C ALA A 121 12.52 -13.39 -7.96
N PHE A 122 12.03 -13.04 -9.15
CA PHE A 122 10.71 -12.39 -9.33
C PHE A 122 9.58 -13.27 -8.80
N THR A 123 9.58 -14.54 -9.21
CA THR A 123 8.60 -15.54 -8.77
C THR A 123 8.60 -15.70 -7.25
N LEU A 124 9.79 -15.80 -6.64
CA LEU A 124 9.94 -15.92 -5.19
C LEU A 124 9.43 -14.67 -4.47
N LEU A 125 9.77 -13.47 -4.96
CA LEU A 125 9.29 -12.20 -4.41
C LEU A 125 7.76 -12.10 -4.50
N TRP A 126 7.19 -12.45 -5.65
CA TRP A 126 5.75 -12.43 -5.87
C TRP A 126 5.03 -13.46 -4.98
N SER A 127 5.58 -14.67 -4.84
CA SER A 127 5.04 -15.72 -3.96
C SER A 127 5.09 -15.28 -2.49
N PHE A 128 6.20 -14.69 -2.05
CA PHE A 128 6.32 -14.12 -0.70
C PHE A 128 5.31 -12.99 -0.45
N ALA A 129 5.11 -12.11 -1.43
CA ALA A 129 4.11 -11.05 -1.38
C ALA A 129 2.68 -11.63 -1.29
N LEU A 130 2.38 -12.68 -2.06
CA LEU A 130 1.11 -13.38 -2.03
C LEU A 130 0.84 -14.02 -0.67
N VAL A 131 1.79 -14.79 -0.14
CA VAL A 131 1.66 -15.45 1.18
C VAL A 131 1.41 -14.41 2.27
N THR A 132 2.17 -13.32 2.26
CA THR A 132 2.00 -12.22 3.23
C THR A 132 0.61 -11.59 3.10
N LEU A 133 0.16 -11.29 1.89
CA LEU A 133 -1.14 -10.67 1.64
C LEU A 133 -2.31 -11.59 2.02
N VAL A 134 -2.22 -12.87 1.70
CA VAL A 134 -3.23 -13.89 2.07
C VAL A 134 -3.30 -14.03 3.58
N LEU A 135 -2.15 -14.13 4.26
CA LEU A 135 -2.11 -14.22 5.72
C LEU A 135 -2.76 -12.99 6.37
N LEU A 136 -2.40 -11.78 5.95
CA LEU A 136 -3.01 -10.54 6.46
C LEU A 136 -4.51 -10.46 6.16
N SER A 137 -4.94 -10.92 4.97
CA SER A 137 -6.34 -10.96 4.57
C SER A 137 -7.15 -11.93 5.44
N ILE A 138 -6.60 -13.11 5.75
CA ILE A 138 -7.24 -14.08 6.66
C ILE A 138 -7.36 -13.49 8.06
N LEU A 139 -6.28 -12.90 8.59
CA LEU A 139 -6.31 -12.23 9.91
C LEU A 139 -7.37 -11.13 9.94
N TYR A 140 -7.45 -10.29 8.89
CA TYR A 140 -8.43 -9.22 8.84
C TYR A 140 -9.87 -9.73 8.70
N LEU A 141 -10.11 -10.72 7.84
CA LEU A 141 -11.42 -11.37 7.69
C LEU A 141 -11.90 -11.92 9.03
N LEU A 142 -10.99 -12.55 9.76
CA LEU A 142 -11.31 -13.12 11.05
C LEU A 142 -11.62 -12.06 12.11
N ARG A 143 -10.94 -10.90 12.03
CA ARG A 143 -11.27 -9.73 12.84
C ARG A 143 -12.65 -9.19 12.49
N CYS A 144 -13.02 -9.17 11.22
CA CYS A 144 -14.37 -8.80 10.79
C CYS A 144 -15.44 -9.74 11.35
N LEU A 145 -15.18 -11.05 11.39
CA LEU A 145 -16.13 -12.06 11.87
C LEU A 145 -16.28 -12.05 13.41
N PHE A 146 -15.18 -12.01 14.16
CA PHE A 146 -15.24 -12.10 15.63
C PHE A 146 -15.29 -10.74 16.35
N TYR A 147 -14.74 -9.68 15.75
CA TYR A 147 -14.58 -8.35 16.36
C TYR A 147 -15.22 -7.25 15.51
N PHE A 148 -16.40 -7.51 14.96
CA PHE A 148 -17.13 -6.56 14.09
C PHE A 148 -17.28 -5.16 14.69
N LYS A 149 -17.50 -5.06 16.02
CA LYS A 149 -17.60 -3.77 16.71
C LYS A 149 -16.33 -2.93 16.55
N MET A 150 -15.14 -3.55 16.69
CA MET A 150 -13.86 -2.85 16.50
C MET A 150 -13.64 -2.41 15.06
N VAL A 151 -14.07 -3.21 14.08
CA VAL A 151 -13.98 -2.84 12.65
C VAL A 151 -14.93 -1.69 12.33
N LYS A 152 -16.13 -1.68 12.92
CA LYS A 152 -17.07 -0.55 12.81
C LYS A 152 -16.47 0.72 13.42
N ASP A 153 -15.80 0.61 14.57
CA ASP A 153 -15.14 1.75 15.22
C ASP A 153 -13.97 2.27 14.36
N GLU A 154 -13.18 1.38 13.75
CA GLU A 154 -12.11 1.75 12.79
C GLU A 154 -12.68 2.39 11.52
N PHE A 155 -13.83 1.91 11.04
CA PHE A 155 -14.55 2.50 9.91
C PHE A 155 -15.09 3.89 10.25
N LEU A 156 -15.60 4.12 11.45
CA LEU A 156 -16.12 5.42 11.86
C LEU A 156 -15.02 6.45 12.17
N HIS A 157 -13.79 5.98 12.41
CA HIS A 157 -12.65 6.85 12.72
C HIS A 157 -12.13 7.58 11.48
N ASP A 158 -12.03 8.92 11.56
CA ASP A 158 -11.67 9.80 10.44
C ASP A 158 -10.31 9.50 9.80
N VAL A 159 -9.35 8.98 10.57
CA VAL A 159 -8.00 8.59 10.07
C VAL A 159 -7.91 7.11 9.71
N GLY A 160 -8.65 6.26 10.44
CA GLY A 160 -8.59 4.80 10.34
C GLY A 160 -9.16 4.30 9.02
N VAL A 161 -10.24 4.93 8.56
CA VAL A 161 -10.92 4.60 7.30
C VAL A 161 -9.99 4.64 6.08
N ASN A 162 -8.99 5.53 6.07
CA ASN A 162 -8.03 5.64 4.95
C ASN A 162 -7.12 4.42 4.81
N TYR A 163 -6.90 3.65 5.88
CA TYR A 163 -6.12 2.42 5.80
C TYR A 163 -6.91 1.26 5.19
N LEU A 164 -8.24 1.35 5.14
CA LEU A 164 -9.11 0.33 4.56
C LEU A 164 -8.99 0.20 3.04
N PHE A 165 -8.36 1.18 2.36
CA PHE A 165 -7.99 1.04 0.95
C PHE A 165 -6.83 0.05 0.75
N ALA A 166 -5.91 -0.04 1.72
CA ALA A 166 -4.65 -0.79 1.54
C ALA A 166 -4.82 -2.27 1.17
N PRO A 167 -5.80 -3.03 1.74
CA PRO A 167 -6.10 -4.39 1.29
C PRO A 167 -6.45 -4.48 -0.20
N SER A 168 -7.37 -3.65 -0.68
CA SER A 168 -7.79 -3.64 -2.08
C SER A 168 -6.66 -3.26 -3.03
N ILE A 169 -5.88 -2.23 -2.66
CA ILE A 169 -4.72 -1.80 -3.48
C ILE A 169 -3.69 -2.93 -3.57
N SER A 170 -3.39 -3.60 -2.45
CA SER A 170 -2.39 -4.68 -2.41
C SER A 170 -2.79 -5.83 -3.31
N TRP A 171 -4.07 -6.22 -3.28
CA TRP A 171 -4.61 -7.24 -4.18
C TRP A 171 -4.53 -6.83 -5.65
N LEU A 172 -4.91 -5.59 -6.00
CA LEU A 172 -4.83 -5.09 -7.37
C LEU A 172 -3.39 -5.01 -7.89
N LEU A 173 -2.42 -4.59 -7.07
CA LEU A 173 -1.00 -4.58 -7.47
C LEU A 173 -0.46 -6.00 -7.67
N LEU A 174 -0.83 -6.93 -6.79
CA LEU A 174 -0.38 -8.32 -6.90
C LEU A 174 -1.00 -9.02 -8.12
N LEU A 175 -2.27 -8.72 -8.40
CA LEU A 175 -3.00 -9.17 -9.59
C LEU A 175 -2.36 -8.64 -10.88
N GLN A 176 -1.97 -7.37 -10.92
CA GLN A 176 -1.24 -6.79 -12.06
C GLN A 176 0.17 -7.34 -12.22
N SER A 177 0.84 -7.71 -11.12
CA SER A 177 2.21 -8.25 -11.14
C SER A 177 2.29 -9.76 -11.29
N ALA A 178 1.17 -10.46 -11.44
CA ALA A 178 1.11 -11.90 -11.61
C ALA A 178 2.05 -12.45 -12.71
N PRO A 179 2.99 -13.38 -12.37
CA PRO A 179 3.80 -14.11 -13.35
C PRO A 179 3.05 -15.26 -14.04
N PHE A 180 2.17 -15.94 -13.31
CA PHE A 180 1.57 -17.22 -13.72
C PHE A 180 0.11 -17.13 -14.14
N PHE A 181 -0.54 -15.99 -13.91
CA PHE A 181 -1.93 -15.83 -14.30
C PHE A 181 -2.01 -15.54 -15.80
N CYS A 182 -1.77 -16.56 -16.61
CA CYS A 182 -2.50 -16.69 -17.87
C CYS A 182 -3.94 -16.98 -17.46
N PHE A 183 -4.75 -15.93 -17.32
CA PHE A 183 -6.18 -16.11 -17.26
C PHE A 183 -6.59 -16.74 -18.60
N ASN A 184 -6.66 -18.07 -18.66
CA ASN A 184 -7.22 -18.80 -19.80
C ASN A 184 -8.63 -18.28 -20.13
N ASN A 185 -9.28 -17.63 -19.15
CA ASN A 185 -10.54 -16.99 -19.31
C ASN A 185 -10.46 -15.50 -18.89
N PRO A 186 -10.67 -14.54 -19.82
CA PRO A 186 -10.65 -13.10 -19.52
C PRO A 186 -11.67 -12.69 -18.44
N TYR A 187 -12.76 -13.45 -18.28
CA TYR A 187 -13.79 -13.15 -17.27
C TYR A 187 -13.27 -13.25 -15.83
N SER A 188 -12.29 -14.11 -15.55
CA SER A 188 -11.76 -14.28 -14.18
C SER A 188 -11.00 -13.05 -13.69
N TYR A 189 -10.23 -12.40 -14.58
CA TYR A 189 -9.53 -11.16 -14.23
C TYR A 189 -10.49 -10.01 -13.95
N VAL A 190 -11.54 -9.88 -14.77
CA VAL A 190 -12.58 -8.86 -14.62
C VAL A 190 -13.32 -9.03 -13.29
N VAL A 191 -13.71 -10.25 -12.94
CA VAL A 191 -14.39 -10.54 -11.67
C VAL A 191 -13.49 -10.19 -10.48
N LEU A 192 -12.22 -10.59 -10.51
CA LEU A 192 -11.26 -10.27 -9.44
C LEU A 192 -11.07 -8.75 -9.29
N TRP A 193 -10.89 -8.04 -10.40
CA TRP A 193 -10.79 -6.59 -10.37
C TRP A 193 -12.05 -5.95 -9.77
N LEU A 194 -13.24 -6.38 -10.19
CA LEU A 194 -14.50 -5.83 -9.68
C LEU A 194 -14.65 -6.06 -8.18
N VAL A 195 -14.32 -7.26 -7.68
CA VAL A 195 -14.31 -7.58 -6.25
C VAL A 195 -13.43 -6.62 -5.44
N PHE A 196 -12.27 -6.22 -5.97
CA PHE A 196 -11.37 -5.28 -5.28
C PHE A 196 -11.67 -3.80 -5.55
N ALA A 197 -12.29 -3.49 -6.69
CA ALA A 197 -12.69 -2.13 -7.07
C ALA A 197 -13.93 -1.65 -6.30
N VAL A 198 -14.91 -2.52 -6.03
CA VAL A 198 -16.12 -2.14 -5.28
C VAL A 198 -15.80 -1.55 -3.90
N PRO A 199 -14.94 -2.16 -3.05
CA PRO A 199 -14.56 -1.54 -1.78
C PRO A 199 -13.90 -0.17 -1.93
N ILE A 200 -13.12 0.06 -3.00
CA ILE A 200 -12.49 1.36 -3.26
C ILE A 200 -13.57 2.41 -3.50
N VAL A 201 -14.51 2.15 -4.40
CA VAL A 201 -15.60 3.07 -4.73
C VAL A 201 -16.50 3.34 -3.51
N VAL A 202 -16.82 2.31 -2.72
CA VAL A 202 -17.63 2.46 -1.50
C VAL A 202 -16.92 3.35 -0.49
N LEU A 203 -15.61 3.15 -0.29
CA LEU A 203 -14.81 3.98 0.61
C LEU A 203 -14.67 5.42 0.09
N ASP A 204 -14.50 5.60 -1.21
CA ASP A 204 -14.46 6.92 -1.83
C ASP A 204 -15.78 7.66 -1.62
N VAL A 205 -16.92 7.07 -2.01
CA VAL A 205 -18.25 7.68 -1.82
C VAL A 205 -18.46 8.09 -0.37
N LYS A 206 -18.02 7.27 0.58
CA LYS A 206 -18.10 7.62 2.00
C LYS A 206 -17.22 8.81 2.36
N ILE A 207 -15.94 8.81 1.96
CA ILE A 207 -15.01 9.91 2.29
C ILE A 207 -15.46 11.21 1.64
N TYR A 208 -15.84 11.17 0.36
CA TYR A 208 -16.41 12.32 -0.34
C TYR A 208 -17.72 12.78 0.29
N GLY A 209 -18.61 11.85 0.65
CA GLY A 209 -19.87 12.19 1.35
C GLY A 209 -19.62 12.88 2.68
N GLN A 210 -18.65 12.41 3.47
CA GLN A 210 -18.23 13.07 4.70
C GLN A 210 -17.63 14.46 4.44
N TRP A 211 -16.84 14.59 3.37
CA TRP A 211 -16.25 15.85 2.95
C TRP A 211 -17.30 16.90 2.59
N PHE A 212 -18.31 16.53 1.79
CA PHE A 212 -19.40 17.42 1.39
C PHE A 212 -20.33 17.78 2.55
N THR A 213 -20.59 16.85 3.47
CA THR A 213 -21.63 17.05 4.51
C THR A 213 -21.11 17.72 5.78
N LYS A 214 -19.83 17.53 6.15
CA LYS A 214 -19.31 17.93 7.48
C LYS A 214 -18.35 19.15 7.49
N GLY A 215 -18.07 19.77 6.35
CA GLY A 215 -17.46 21.12 6.27
C GLY A 215 -15.98 21.28 6.67
N LYS A 216 -15.54 22.54 6.75
CA LYS A 216 -14.11 23.00 6.81
C LYS A 216 -13.26 22.45 7.96
N LYS A 217 -13.85 22.17 9.13
CA LYS A 217 -13.12 21.64 10.31
C LYS A 217 -12.59 20.22 10.09
N ILE A 218 -13.31 19.45 9.27
CA ILE A 218 -12.94 18.08 8.91
C ILE A 218 -11.90 18.04 7.79
N LEU A 219 -11.87 19.01 6.85
CA LEU A 219 -10.77 19.07 5.85
C LEU A 219 -9.40 19.14 6.51
N SER A 220 -9.24 19.92 7.57
CA SER A 220 -7.96 20.05 8.30
C SER A 220 -7.58 18.78 9.07
N ALA A 221 -8.57 18.01 9.54
CA ALA A 221 -8.37 16.74 10.25
C ALA A 221 -8.20 15.53 9.30
N ILE A 222 -8.91 15.50 8.17
CA ILE A 222 -8.96 14.44 7.15
C ILE A 222 -7.92 14.62 6.05
N ALA A 223 -7.37 15.83 5.86
CA ALA A 223 -6.11 16.05 5.13
C ALA A 223 -4.91 15.51 5.93
N ASN A 224 -5.05 14.27 6.40
CA ASN A 224 -3.99 13.47 6.96
C ASN A 224 -3.29 12.73 5.83
N ARG A 225 -1.99 12.49 5.96
CA ARG A 225 -1.13 11.92 4.90
C ARG A 225 -1.59 10.53 4.41
N THR A 226 -2.50 9.89 5.13
CA THR A 226 -3.16 8.63 4.76
C THR A 226 -4.22 8.80 3.68
N SER A 227 -4.74 10.01 3.40
CA SER A 227 -5.72 10.26 2.33
C SER A 227 -5.14 10.04 0.92
N HIS A 228 -3.82 10.13 0.76
CA HIS A 228 -3.13 9.71 -0.48
C HIS A 228 -3.35 8.23 -0.81
N LEU A 229 -3.76 7.38 0.14
CA LEU A 229 -4.14 5.99 -0.15
C LEU A 229 -5.39 5.91 -1.04
N SER A 230 -6.37 6.80 -0.89
CA SER A 230 -7.54 6.86 -1.79
C SER A 230 -7.11 7.26 -3.22
N VAL A 231 -6.22 8.25 -3.34
CA VAL A 231 -5.63 8.63 -4.65
C VAL A 231 -4.95 7.44 -5.30
N ILE A 232 -4.05 6.77 -4.57
CA ILE A 232 -3.31 5.61 -5.10
C ILE A 232 -4.27 4.47 -5.44
N ALA A 233 -5.32 4.23 -4.65
CA ALA A 233 -6.33 3.22 -4.93
C ALA A 233 -7.05 3.47 -6.25
N ASN A 234 -7.46 4.70 -6.49
CA ASN A 234 -8.10 5.10 -7.73
C ASN A 234 -7.16 4.92 -8.93
N LEU A 235 -5.92 5.38 -8.83
CA LEU A 235 -4.93 5.27 -9.93
C LEU A 235 -4.53 3.80 -10.21
N VAL A 236 -4.36 2.98 -9.18
CA VAL A 236 -4.09 1.54 -9.33
C VAL A 236 -5.31 0.81 -9.92
N GLY A 237 -6.52 1.18 -9.50
CA GLY A 237 -7.78 0.68 -10.07
C GLY A 237 -7.92 1.03 -11.54
N ALA A 238 -7.60 2.27 -11.92
CA ALA A 238 -7.58 2.75 -13.30
C ALA A 238 -6.57 1.99 -14.16
N GLN A 239 -5.35 1.79 -13.65
CA GLN A 239 -4.33 1.02 -14.35
C GLN A 239 -4.78 -0.42 -14.62
N ALA A 240 -5.36 -1.09 -13.63
CA ALA A 240 -5.87 -2.44 -13.79
C ALA A 240 -7.07 -2.52 -14.75
N ALA A 241 -7.96 -1.52 -14.74
CA ALA A 241 -9.08 -1.40 -15.68
C ALA A 241 -8.62 -1.17 -17.12
N ALA A 242 -7.57 -0.36 -17.32
CA ALA A 242 -6.99 -0.14 -18.63
C ALA A 242 -6.33 -1.41 -19.18
N ASN A 243 -5.63 -2.17 -18.33
CA ASN A 243 -4.99 -3.44 -18.73
C ASN A 243 -5.98 -4.53 -19.19
N MET A 244 -7.25 -4.46 -18.77
CA MET A 244 -8.31 -5.35 -19.26
C MET A 244 -9.09 -4.81 -20.47
N GLY A 245 -8.77 -3.59 -20.94
CA GLY A 245 -9.48 -2.93 -22.04
C GLY A 245 -10.76 -2.19 -21.64
N TRP A 246 -11.04 -2.00 -20.35
CA TRP A 246 -12.20 -1.25 -19.87
C TRP A 246 -11.88 0.24 -19.77
N ASN A 247 -11.83 0.91 -20.92
CA ASN A 247 -11.39 2.30 -21.04
C ASN A 247 -12.24 3.28 -20.23
N GLU A 248 -13.57 3.17 -20.28
CA GLU A 248 -14.47 4.10 -19.57
C GLU A 248 -14.30 4.01 -18.05
N SER A 249 -14.19 2.79 -17.51
CA SER A 249 -13.92 2.59 -16.09
C SER A 249 -12.54 3.09 -15.71
N ALA A 250 -11.53 2.88 -16.56
CA ALA A 250 -10.18 3.37 -16.32
C ALA A 250 -10.14 4.90 -16.27
N ILE A 251 -10.80 5.59 -17.20
CA ILE A 251 -10.91 7.06 -17.22
C ILE A 251 -11.65 7.55 -15.98
N CYS A 252 -12.76 6.92 -15.59
CA CYS A 252 -13.52 7.29 -14.39
C CYS A 252 -12.67 7.25 -13.12
N PHE A 253 -11.99 6.11 -12.85
CA PHE A 253 -11.11 5.97 -11.70
C PHE A 253 -9.91 6.93 -11.78
N PHE A 254 -9.35 7.15 -12.96
CA PHE A 254 -8.24 8.08 -13.16
C PHE A 254 -8.66 9.52 -12.82
N SER A 255 -9.81 9.97 -13.33
CA SER A 255 -10.36 11.30 -13.07
C SER A 255 -10.62 11.51 -11.58
N LEU A 256 -11.25 10.54 -10.90
CA LEU A 256 -11.47 10.60 -9.44
C LEU A 256 -10.14 10.75 -8.68
N GLY A 257 -9.16 9.90 -9.00
CA GLY A 257 -7.83 9.95 -8.38
C GLY A 257 -7.11 11.28 -8.60
N MET A 258 -7.15 11.83 -9.82
CA MET A 258 -6.47 13.08 -10.16
C MET A 258 -7.11 14.31 -9.53
N VAL A 259 -8.45 14.39 -9.50
CA VAL A 259 -9.16 15.47 -8.80
C VAL A 259 -8.85 15.42 -7.31
N HIS A 260 -8.89 14.23 -6.71
CA HIS A 260 -8.53 14.07 -5.29
C HIS A 260 -7.08 14.46 -5.03
N TYR A 261 -6.16 14.06 -5.90
CA TYR A 261 -4.75 14.42 -5.79
C TYR A 261 -4.55 15.93 -5.78
N LEU A 262 -5.19 16.66 -6.69
CA LEU A 262 -5.06 18.13 -6.79
C LEU A 262 -5.58 18.81 -5.51
N VAL A 263 -6.73 18.37 -5.00
CA VAL A 263 -7.31 18.88 -3.74
C VAL A 263 -6.34 18.64 -2.57
N LEU A 264 -5.80 17.43 -2.43
CA LEU A 264 -4.85 17.11 -1.36
C LEU A 264 -3.56 17.89 -1.51
N PHE A 265 -3.04 18.01 -2.73
CA PHE A 265 -1.81 18.74 -3.03
C PHE A 265 -1.93 20.21 -2.59
N VAL A 266 -3.00 20.89 -2.98
CA VAL A 266 -3.25 22.30 -2.60
C VAL A 266 -3.47 22.42 -1.09
N THR A 267 -4.33 21.57 -0.51
CA THR A 267 -4.69 21.65 0.92
C THR A 267 -3.49 21.42 1.82
N LEU A 268 -2.65 20.44 1.49
CA LEU A 268 -1.47 20.15 2.27
C LEU A 268 -0.40 21.23 2.10
N TYR A 269 -0.20 21.73 0.87
CA TYR A 269 0.73 22.84 0.62
C TYR A 269 0.38 24.08 1.46
N GLN A 270 -0.90 24.45 1.52
CA GLN A 270 -1.37 25.58 2.34
C GLN A 270 -1.16 25.35 3.84
N ARG A 271 -1.28 24.10 4.32
CA ARG A 271 -1.05 23.72 5.72
C ARG A 271 0.42 23.81 6.13
N PHE A 272 1.35 23.49 5.22
CA PHE A 272 2.79 23.61 5.45
C PHE A 272 3.23 25.05 5.72
N SER A 273 2.55 26.05 5.14
CA SER A 273 2.87 27.46 5.33
C SER A 273 2.34 28.10 6.62
N GLY A 274 1.40 27.44 7.33
CA GLY A 274 0.63 28.06 8.41
C GLY A 274 0.82 27.50 9.82
N THR A 275 1.67 26.48 10.03
CA THR A 275 1.85 25.87 11.36
C THR A 275 3.34 25.82 11.72
N ASP A 276 3.73 26.54 12.77
CA ASP A 276 5.06 26.47 13.37
C ASP A 276 5.47 25.01 13.63
N LEU A 277 6.64 24.64 13.11
CA LEU A 277 7.36 23.40 13.38
C LEU A 277 6.51 22.12 13.23
N LEU A 278 6.38 21.63 12.00
CA LEU A 278 6.04 20.22 11.78
C LEU A 278 7.04 19.36 12.57
N PRO A 279 6.58 18.50 13.50
CA PRO A 279 7.45 17.58 14.21
C PRO A 279 8.29 16.81 13.19
N THR A 280 9.59 16.71 13.46
CA THR A 280 10.62 16.04 12.64
C THR A 280 10.23 14.61 12.21
N MET A 281 9.21 14.01 12.84
CA MET A 281 8.61 12.72 12.53
C MET A 281 7.69 12.70 11.28
N LEU A 282 7.39 13.85 10.63
CA LEU A 282 6.52 13.88 9.45
C LEU A 282 7.23 13.69 8.09
N ARG A 283 8.56 13.69 8.08
CA ARG A 283 9.42 13.53 6.89
C ARG A 283 9.10 12.30 6.00
N PRO A 284 8.85 11.09 6.52
CA PRO A 284 8.66 9.90 5.67
C PRO A 284 7.36 9.83 4.86
N ALA A 285 6.37 10.69 5.10
CA ALA A 285 5.15 10.68 4.29
C ALA A 285 5.11 11.78 3.23
N LEU A 286 6.17 12.61 3.14
CA LEU A 286 6.43 13.40 1.96
C LEU A 286 6.64 12.51 0.71
N PHE A 287 7.08 11.26 0.91
CA PHE A 287 7.23 10.29 -0.17
C PHE A 287 5.91 9.89 -0.85
N LEU A 288 4.76 10.07 -0.20
CA LEU A 288 3.47 9.82 -0.86
C LEU A 288 3.13 10.90 -1.91
N TYR A 289 3.74 12.09 -1.84
CA TYR A 289 3.46 13.18 -2.79
C TYR A 289 4.02 12.92 -4.18
N PHE A 290 5.16 12.24 -4.30
CA PHE A 290 5.67 11.82 -5.61
C PHE A 290 5.07 10.47 -6.05
N ALA A 291 4.64 9.62 -5.11
CA ALA A 291 4.06 8.32 -5.45
C ALA A 291 2.78 8.45 -6.30
N ALA A 292 1.89 9.40 -5.96
CA ALA A 292 0.66 9.64 -6.71
C ALA A 292 0.89 10.03 -8.19
N PRO A 293 1.67 11.08 -8.53
CA PRO A 293 1.92 11.44 -9.92
C PRO A 293 2.72 10.36 -10.68
N SER A 294 3.58 9.59 -10.00
CA SER A 294 4.23 8.42 -10.60
C SER A 294 3.21 7.35 -11.01
N MET A 295 2.29 6.98 -10.09
CA MET A 295 1.22 6.03 -10.41
C MET A 295 0.25 6.56 -11.47
N ALA A 296 -0.02 7.87 -11.47
CA ALA A 296 -0.85 8.49 -12.49
C ALA A 296 -0.20 8.40 -13.89
N SER A 297 1.12 8.57 -13.98
CA SER A 297 1.86 8.39 -15.25
C SER A 297 1.70 6.96 -15.80
N LEU A 298 1.79 5.95 -14.93
CA LEU A 298 1.62 4.53 -15.28
C LEU A 298 0.17 4.19 -15.66
N ALA A 299 -0.80 4.71 -14.90
CA ALA A 299 -2.21 4.54 -15.20
C ALA A 299 -2.56 5.17 -16.56
N TRP A 300 -2.11 6.40 -16.80
CA TRP A 300 -2.33 7.08 -18.09
C TRP A 300 -1.66 6.37 -19.25
N GLN A 301 -0.43 5.86 -19.06
CA GLN A 301 0.24 5.06 -20.09
C GLN A 301 -0.59 3.82 -20.46
N SER A 302 -1.22 3.20 -19.46
CA SER A 302 -2.06 2.01 -19.67
C SER A 302 -3.35 2.39 -20.40
N ILE A 303 -3.95 3.54 -20.09
CA ILE A 303 -5.17 4.07 -20.76
C ILE A 303 -4.88 4.48 -22.21
N ALA A 304 -3.81 5.26 -22.43
CA ALA A 304 -3.43 5.78 -23.74
C ALA A 304 -2.74 4.73 -24.63
N GLY A 305 -2.37 3.58 -24.07
CA GLY A 305 -1.60 2.52 -24.75
C GLY A 305 -0.16 2.91 -25.12
N SER A 306 0.27 4.14 -24.81
CA SER A 306 1.58 4.67 -25.17
C SER A 306 2.09 5.66 -24.13
N PHE A 307 3.40 5.86 -24.05
CA PHE A 307 4.01 6.84 -23.15
C PHE A 307 4.03 8.24 -23.80
N ASP A 308 2.84 8.85 -23.81
CA ASP A 308 2.53 10.12 -24.47
C ASP A 308 2.98 11.36 -23.66
N THR A 309 2.57 12.55 -24.10
CA THR A 309 2.92 13.82 -23.43
C THR A 309 2.35 13.92 -22.01
N ALA A 310 1.13 13.46 -21.78
CA ALA A 310 0.50 13.53 -20.47
C ALA A 310 1.19 12.59 -19.47
N SER A 311 1.51 11.35 -19.86
CA SER A 311 2.34 10.45 -19.05
C SER A 311 3.70 11.07 -18.72
N LYS A 312 4.35 11.72 -19.69
CA LYS A 312 5.64 12.42 -19.46
C LYS A 312 5.52 13.57 -18.49
N MET A 313 4.48 14.40 -18.61
CA MET A 313 4.25 15.53 -17.70
C MET A 313 4.11 15.06 -16.25
N LEU A 314 3.28 14.03 -16.01
CA LEU A 314 3.09 13.43 -14.68
C LEU A 314 4.38 12.80 -14.14
N PHE A 315 5.15 12.13 -15.00
CA PHE A 315 6.45 11.57 -14.64
C PHE A 315 7.45 12.65 -14.24
N PHE A 316 7.58 13.73 -15.02
CA PHE A 316 8.48 14.84 -14.68
C PHE A 316 8.04 15.59 -13.43
N LEU A 317 6.73 15.75 -13.21
CA LEU A 317 6.19 16.28 -11.96
C LEU A 317 6.61 15.42 -10.76
N SER A 318 6.45 14.10 -10.88
CA SER A 318 6.91 13.16 -9.85
C SER A 318 8.42 13.29 -9.58
N LEU A 319 9.25 13.39 -10.63
CA LEU A 319 10.69 13.55 -10.48
C LEU A 319 11.05 14.86 -9.79
N PHE A 320 10.41 15.95 -10.17
CA PHE A 320 10.61 17.26 -9.56
C PHE A 320 10.27 17.23 -8.07
N LEU A 321 9.10 16.71 -7.71
CA LEU A 321 8.68 16.57 -6.31
C LEU A 321 9.64 15.68 -5.53
N PHE A 322 10.10 14.56 -6.10
CA PHE A 322 11.09 13.70 -5.44
C PHE A 322 12.42 14.41 -5.18
N MET A 323 12.90 15.23 -6.13
CA MET A 323 14.17 15.95 -5.96
C MET A 323 14.07 17.14 -5.01
N SER A 324 12.87 17.68 -4.81
CA SER A 324 12.60 18.79 -3.90
C SER A 324 12.47 18.36 -2.42
N LEU A 325 12.46 17.06 -2.14
CA LEU A 325 12.23 16.46 -0.83
C LEU A 325 13.52 16.00 -0.15
#